data_AF-A0A2V8BQP4-F1
#
_entry.id   AF-A0A2V8BQP4-F1
#
_cell.length_a   1.000
_cell.length_b   1.000
_cell.length_c   1.000
_cell.angle_alpha   90.00
_cell.angle_beta   90.00
_cell.angle_gamma   90.00
#
_symmetry.space_group_name_H-M   'P 1'
#
loop_
_entity.id
_entity.type
_entity.pdbx_description
1 polymer ?
#
loop_
_entity_poly.entity_id
_entity_poly.type
_entity_poly.pdbx_seq_one_letter_code
_entity_poly.pdbx_strand_id
1 'polypeptide(L)'
;MLIKPASDIRSSEITDKTVYLNRREFIRAAGGTAVAAAAGIISAEALLQARGAVHGRKLENVKKGPFSTDEKLNAWEDITSYNNYYEFGTDK
;
A
#
# COMPACT_ATOMS: atom_id res chain seq x y z
N MET A 1 -27.20 -18.48 36.19
CA MET A 1 -27.40 -18.07 34.79
C MET A 1 -26.96 -19.23 33.90
N LEU A 2 -27.90 -19.89 33.21
CA LEU A 2 -27.59 -21.02 32.31
C LEU A 2 -27.18 -20.47 30.95
N ILE A 3 -25.89 -20.48 30.65
CA ILE A 3 -25.40 -20.17 29.30
C ILE A 3 -25.69 -21.40 28.45
N LYS A 4 -26.66 -21.31 27.54
CA LYS A 4 -26.94 -22.39 26.58
C LYS A 4 -25.85 -22.39 25.50
N PRO A 5 -25.33 -23.56 25.11
CA PRO A 5 -24.44 -23.67 23.96
C PRO A 5 -25.19 -23.26 22.69
N ALA A 6 -24.47 -22.61 21.76
CA ALA A 6 -25.02 -22.27 20.46
C ALA A 6 -25.43 -23.54 19.71
N SER A 7 -26.54 -23.49 18.98
CA SER A 7 -26.99 -24.59 18.14
C SER A 7 -26.00 -24.83 17.00
N ASP A 8 -25.82 -26.09 16.63
CA ASP A 8 -24.97 -26.46 15.51
C ASP A 8 -25.50 -25.88 14.19
N ILE A 9 -24.60 -25.45 13.30
CA ILE A 9 -24.98 -24.83 12.03
C ILE A 9 -25.54 -25.91 11.11
N ARG A 10 -26.72 -25.66 10.52
CA ARG A 10 -27.33 -26.64 9.61
C ARG A 10 -26.52 -26.69 8.32
N SER A 11 -26.36 -27.88 7.74
CA SER A 11 -25.62 -28.02 6.47
C SER A 11 -26.19 -27.17 5.33
N SER A 12 -27.49 -26.87 5.34
CA SER A 12 -28.15 -25.97 4.38
C SER A 12 -27.75 -24.50 4.53
N GLU A 13 -27.21 -24.10 5.68
CA GLU A 13 -26.72 -22.74 5.95
C GLU A 13 -25.24 -22.60 5.55
N ILE A 14 -24.55 -23.73 5.35
CA ILE A 14 -23.16 -23.77 4.88
C ILE A 14 -23.17 -23.70 3.36
N THR A 15 -22.38 -22.79 2.79
CA THR A 15 -22.21 -22.73 1.34
C THR A 15 -21.54 -24.02 0.86
N ASP A 16 -22.14 -24.67 -0.14
CA ASP A 16 -21.55 -25.85 -0.77
C ASP A 16 -20.13 -25.57 -1.27
N LYS A 17 -19.24 -26.55 -1.06
CA LYS A 17 -17.82 -26.45 -1.42
C LYS A 17 -17.62 -26.06 -2.89
N THR A 18 -18.42 -26.63 -3.79
CA THR A 18 -18.36 -26.35 -5.22
C THR A 18 -18.68 -24.89 -5.51
N VAL A 19 -19.73 -24.33 -4.88
CA VAL A 19 -20.11 -22.93 -5.01
C VAL A 19 -19.02 -22.00 -4.48
N TYR A 20 -18.42 -22.33 -3.33
CA TYR A 20 -17.30 -21.57 -2.78
C TYR A 20 -16.09 -21.56 -3.72
N LEU A 21 -15.70 -22.71 -4.28
CA LEU A 21 -14.58 -22.82 -5.20
C LEU A 21 -14.83 -22.06 -6.52
N ASN A 22 -16.02 -22.21 -7.11
CA ASN A 22 -16.40 -21.52 -8.34
C ASN A 22 -16.36 -20.00 -8.17
N ARG A 23 -16.81 -19.48 -7.02
CA ARG A 23 -16.70 -18.05 -6.70
C ARG A 23 -15.24 -17.59 -6.66
N ARG A 24 -14.35 -18.39 -6.08
CA ARG A 24 -12.93 -18.04 -5.98
C ARG A 24 -12.25 -18.08 -7.34
N GLU A 25 -12.60 -19.05 -8.18
CA GLU A 25 -12.14 -19.14 -9.56
C GLU A 25 -12.58 -17.94 -10.38
N PHE A 26 -13.85 -17.56 -10.31
CA PHE A 26 -14.38 -16.36 -10.97
C PHE A 26 -13.63 -15.10 -10.55
N ILE A 27 -13.44 -14.87 -9.25
CA ILE A 27 -12.68 -13.71 -8.74
C ILE A 27 -11.25 -13.71 -9.26
N ARG A 28 -10.60 -14.88 -9.31
CA ARG A 28 -9.23 -15.02 -9.82
C ARG A 28 -9.15 -14.71 -11.31
N ALA A 29 -10.09 -15.22 -12.10
CA ALA A 29 -10.17 -14.96 -13.53
C ALA A 29 -10.45 -13.48 -13.83
N ALA A 30 -11.40 -12.88 -13.11
CA ALA A 30 -11.72 -11.45 -13.22
C ALA A 30 -10.54 -10.56 -12.80
N GLY A 31 -9.87 -10.87 -11.69
CA GLY A 31 -8.68 -10.15 -11.25
C GLY A 31 -7.51 -10.29 -12.22
N GLY A 32 -7.25 -11.49 -12.74
CA GLY A 32 -6.17 -11.75 -13.69
C GLY A 32 -6.38 -11.03 -15.02
N THR A 33 -7.61 -11.00 -15.54
CA THR A 33 -7.95 -10.27 -16.78
C THR A 33 -7.84 -8.76 -16.61
N ALA A 34 -8.29 -8.20 -15.48
CA ALA A 34 -8.14 -6.78 -15.18
C ALA A 34 -6.66 -6.35 -15.10
N VAL A 35 -5.81 -7.15 -14.46
CA VAL A 35 -4.36 -6.89 -14.38
C VAL A 35 -3.70 -6.99 -15.75
N ALA A 36 -4.04 -8.01 -16.55
CA ALA A 36 -3.49 -8.18 -17.89
C ALA A 36 -3.90 -7.03 -18.84
N ALA A 37 -5.16 -6.58 -18.77
CA ALA A 37 -5.63 -5.43 -19.53
C ALA A 37 -4.92 -4.14 -19.11
N ALA A 38 -4.71 -3.93 -17.79
CA ALA A 38 -3.99 -2.77 -17.28
C ALA A 38 -2.49 -2.80 -17.65
N ALA A 39 -1.86 -3.97 -17.69
CA ALA A 39 -0.45 -4.11 -18.06
C ALA A 39 -0.15 -3.66 -19.50
N GLY A 40 -1.13 -3.72 -20.41
CA GLY A 40 -0.99 -3.19 -21.77
C GLY A 40 -1.21 -1.68 -21.90
N ILE A 41 -1.74 -1.03 -20.85
CA ILE A 41 -2.09 0.40 -20.83
C ILE A 41 -1.08 1.20 -20.00
N ILE A 42 -0.52 0.58 -18.95
CA ILE A 42 0.48 1.23 -18.09
C ILE A 42 1.82 1.27 -18.82
N SER A 43 2.24 2.47 -19.20
CA SER A 43 3.56 2.69 -19.82
C SER A 43 4.69 2.35 -18.85
N ALA A 44 5.83 1.93 -19.40
CA ALA A 44 7.04 1.72 -18.63
C ALA A 44 7.43 3.00 -17.86
N GLU A 45 7.25 4.19 -18.45
CA GLU A 45 7.39 5.47 -17.73
C GLU A 45 6.45 5.60 -16.52
N ALA A 46 5.17 5.26 -16.65
CA ALA A 46 4.22 5.38 -15.53
C ALA A 46 4.59 4.42 -14.39
N LEU A 47 5.06 3.21 -14.71
CA LEU A 47 5.54 2.26 -13.71
C LEU A 47 6.84 2.73 -13.06
N LEU A 48 7.74 3.36 -13.82
CA LEU A 48 8.99 3.91 -13.31
C LEU A 48 8.75 5.13 -12.42
N GLN A 49 7.80 6.01 -12.77
CA GLN A 49 7.38 7.13 -11.92
C GLN A 49 6.66 6.67 -10.65
N ALA A 50 5.96 5.54 -10.68
CA ALA A 50 5.34 4.94 -9.50
C ALA A 50 6.38 4.42 -8.49
N ARG A 51 7.61 4.13 -8.92
CA ARG A 51 8.69 3.68 -8.00
C ARG A 51 9.28 4.79 -7.14
N GLY A 52 8.80 6.04 -7.27
CA GLY A 52 9.32 7.19 -6.54
C GLY A 52 10.78 7.49 -6.90
N ALA A 53 11.18 8.75 -6.91
CA ALA A 53 12.62 9.01 -6.94
C ALA A 53 13.23 8.57 -5.60
N VAL A 54 14.54 8.30 -5.59
CA VAL A 54 15.31 7.95 -4.36
C VAL A 54 15.07 8.98 -3.23
N HIS A 55 14.74 10.22 -3.60
CA HIS A 55 14.50 11.35 -2.69
C HIS A 55 13.02 11.80 -2.66
N GLY A 56 12.10 10.92 -3.07
CA GLY A 56 10.68 11.26 -3.24
C GLY A 56 10.40 12.12 -4.47
N ARG A 57 9.12 12.40 -4.74
CA ARG A 57 8.73 13.24 -5.89
C ARG A 57 9.13 14.69 -5.63
N LYS A 58 9.82 15.32 -6.58
CA LYS A 58 10.13 16.74 -6.52
C LYS A 58 8.83 17.54 -6.57
N LEU A 59 8.63 18.43 -5.60
CA LEU A 59 7.50 19.35 -5.58
C LEU A 59 7.69 20.39 -6.70
N GLU A 60 6.68 20.52 -7.55
CA GLU A 60 6.67 21.52 -8.61
C GLU A 60 6.33 22.90 -8.04
N ASN A 61 6.84 23.96 -8.69
CA ASN A 61 6.50 25.36 -8.38
C ASN A 61 6.82 25.85 -6.95
N VAL A 62 7.79 25.24 -6.27
CA VAL A 62 8.29 25.73 -4.97
C VAL A 62 9.01 27.07 -5.15
N LYS A 63 8.58 28.09 -4.40
CA LYS A 63 9.19 29.43 -4.38
C LYS A 63 9.85 29.68 -3.02
N LYS A 64 10.96 30.43 -3.00
CA LYS A 64 11.59 30.88 -1.75
C LYS A 64 10.60 31.77 -0.98
N GLY A 65 10.47 31.52 0.32
CA GLY A 65 9.60 32.26 1.24
C GLY A 65 10.40 33.24 2.11
N PRO A 66 9.73 33.97 3.03
CA PRO A 66 10.39 34.95 3.90
C PRO A 66 11.39 34.32 4.89
N PHE A 67 11.33 33.00 5.11
CA PHE A 67 12.25 32.26 5.97
C PHE A 67 13.29 31.44 5.20
N SER A 68 13.40 31.63 3.87
CA SER A 68 14.46 30.98 3.09
C SER A 68 15.81 31.58 3.47
N THR A 69 16.80 30.71 3.62
CA THR A 69 18.18 31.04 3.96
C THR A 69 19.13 30.49 2.89
N ASP A 70 20.36 31.00 2.89
CA ASP A 70 21.46 30.50 2.07
C ASP A 70 22.47 29.70 2.91
N GLU A 71 22.11 29.36 4.15
CA GLU A 71 22.85 28.41 4.97
C GLU A 71 23.04 27.07 4.25
N LYS A 72 24.17 26.42 4.54
CA LYS A 72 24.49 25.13 3.95
C LYS A 72 23.46 24.09 4.41
N LEU A 73 22.82 23.43 3.45
CA LEU A 73 21.88 22.34 3.71
C LEU A 73 22.61 21.09 4.27
N ASN A 74 21.92 20.36 5.13
CA ASN A 74 22.35 19.03 5.59
C ASN A 74 22.31 18.01 4.44
N ALA A 75 23.07 16.91 4.57
CA ALA A 75 23.02 15.80 3.62
C ALA A 75 21.65 15.10 3.69
N TRP A 76 21.24 14.48 2.58
CA TRP A 76 19.97 13.78 2.49
C TRP A 76 19.88 12.59 3.46
N GLU A 77 20.99 11.85 3.57
CA GLU A 77 21.12 10.68 4.43
C GLU A 77 20.91 11.05 5.89
N ASP A 78 21.49 12.17 6.32
CA ASP A 78 21.36 12.66 7.70
C ASP A 78 19.91 13.03 8.01
N ILE A 79 19.21 13.76 7.14
CA ILE A 79 17.83 14.19 7.40
C ILE A 79 16.83 13.03 7.35
N THR A 80 17.15 11.94 6.67
CA THR A 80 16.25 10.78 6.53
C THR A 80 16.53 9.66 7.52
N SER A 81 17.77 9.56 8.02
CA SER A 81 18.18 8.44 8.88
C SER A 81 18.49 8.90 10.31
N TYR A 82 19.09 10.07 10.50
CA TYR A 82 19.53 10.52 11.82
C TYR A 82 18.43 11.28 12.59
N ASN A 83 17.41 10.54 13.02
CA ASN A 83 16.19 11.11 13.60
C ASN A 83 15.92 10.65 15.04
N ASN A 84 15.27 11.50 15.83
CA ASN A 84 14.70 11.12 17.13
C ASN A 84 13.23 10.76 16.94
N TYR A 85 12.96 9.50 16.56
CA TYR A 85 11.60 8.99 16.42
C TYR A 85 11.37 7.79 17.34
N TYR A 86 11.18 8.10 18.63
CA TYR A 86 11.20 7.12 19.72
C TYR A 86 10.12 6.04 19.61
N GLU A 87 9.01 6.34 18.94
CA GLU A 87 7.95 5.38 18.61
C GLU A 87 8.46 4.20 17.76
N PHE A 88 9.59 4.37 17.06
CA PHE A 88 10.19 3.38 16.17
C PHE A 88 11.55 2.86 16.64
N GLY A 89 12.06 3.35 17.78
CA GLY A 89 13.33 2.93 18.37
C GLY A 89 14.16 4.09 18.90
N THR A 90 15.18 3.77 19.68
CA THR A 90 16.09 4.76 20.31
C THR A 90 17.35 5.01 19.49
N ASP A 91 17.71 4.08 18.60
CA ASP A 91 18.88 4.17 17.75
C ASP A 91 18.76 5.29 16.70
N LYS A 92 19.84 5.48 15.93
CA LYS A 92 19.98 6.50 14.88
C LYS A 92 20.47 5.87 13.60
#